data_AF-A0AAJ0WEE2-F1
#
_entry.id   AF-A0AAJ0WEE2-F1
#
_cell.length_a   1.000
_cell.length_b   1.000
_cell.length_c   1.000
_cell.angle_alpha   90.00
_cell.angle_beta   90.00
_cell.angle_gamma   90.00
#
_symmetry.space_group_name_H-M   'P 1'
#
loop_
_entity.id
_entity.type
_entity.pdbx_description
1 polymer ?
#
loop_
_entity_poly.entity_id
_entity_poly.type
_entity_poly.pdbx_seq_one_letter_code
_entity_poly.pdbx_strand_id
1 'polypeptide(L)'
;MTETEIKEKILEIFKEERQRPDLAFEESHFLDFLTFPAHSKNNIKNSFKGVKRYNKFMDRLELEFSICFTFPDLDKTYSIDKITKKVIERIGKRRGNVMIIKQRTNQKETYYIEIFLIALLIIVYAFWGITLISVILTLVFCFAIYWILNSKINSKRHDQKLKVKIMNQQKDS
;
A
#
# COMPACT_ATOMS: atom_id res chain seq x y z
N MET A 1 13.61 -21.13 1.98
CA MET A 1 14.41 -20.08 1.34
C MET A 1 15.51 -19.66 2.28
N THR A 2 16.72 -19.49 1.75
CA THR A 2 17.85 -18.90 2.48
C THR A 2 17.73 -17.37 2.56
N GLU A 3 18.50 -16.71 3.43
CA GLU A 3 18.50 -15.23 3.53
C GLU A 3 18.89 -14.57 2.19
N THR A 4 19.86 -15.15 1.49
CA THR A 4 20.32 -14.68 0.17
C THR A 4 19.20 -14.76 -0.87
N GLU A 5 18.49 -15.89 -0.95
CA GLU A 5 17.35 -16.06 -1.87
C GLU A 5 16.23 -15.05 -1.58
N ILE A 6 15.96 -14.76 -0.30
CA ILE A 6 14.95 -13.76 0.08
C ILE A 6 15.40 -12.36 -0.37
N LYS A 7 16.66 -12.00 -0.13
CA LYS A 7 17.22 -10.70 -0.57
C LYS A 7 17.14 -10.54 -2.09
N GLU A 8 17.54 -11.56 -2.84
CA GLU A 8 17.47 -11.58 -4.30
C GLU A 8 16.02 -11.42 -4.79
N LYS A 9 15.08 -12.14 -4.20
CA LYS A 9 13.67 -12.04 -4.58
C LYS A 9 13.07 -10.67 -4.26
N ILE A 10 13.46 -10.05 -3.15
CA ILE A 10 13.08 -8.66 -2.82
C ILE A 10 13.63 -7.70 -3.88
N LEU A 11 14.89 -7.87 -4.30
CA LEU A 11 15.50 -7.03 -5.34
C LEU A 11 14.85 -7.21 -6.71
N GLU A 12 14.45 -8.42 -7.07
CA GLU A 12 13.67 -8.72 -8.28
C GLU A 12 12.34 -7.94 -8.26
N ILE A 13 11.55 -8.10 -7.18
CA ILE A 13 10.29 -7.37 -7.00
C ILE A 13 10.51 -5.86 -7.01
N PHE A 14 11.58 -5.37 -6.40
CA PHE A 14 11.94 -3.96 -6.42
C PHE A 14 12.18 -3.45 -7.85
N LYS A 15 12.91 -4.21 -8.67
CA LYS A 15 13.17 -3.86 -10.08
C LYS A 15 11.90 -3.87 -10.93
N GLU A 16 10.98 -4.80 -10.69
CA GLU A 16 9.67 -4.83 -11.36
C GLU A 16 8.79 -3.63 -10.96
N GLU A 17 8.83 -3.27 -9.68
CA GLU A 17 7.93 -2.27 -9.11
C GLU A 17 8.44 -0.83 -9.20
N ARG A 18 9.72 -0.61 -9.47
CA ARG A 18 10.29 0.73 -9.66
C ARG A 18 9.97 1.30 -11.04
N GLN A 19 9.89 2.62 -11.15
CA GLN A 19 9.49 3.28 -12.39
C GLN A 19 10.52 3.14 -13.54
N ARG A 20 11.80 3.02 -13.21
CA ARG A 20 12.90 2.89 -14.18
C ARG A 20 13.78 1.69 -13.81
N PRO A 21 13.52 0.47 -14.28
CA PRO A 21 14.22 -0.78 -13.88
C PRO A 21 15.73 -0.83 -14.14
N ASP A 22 16.25 0.02 -15.03
CA ASP A 22 17.64 -0.08 -15.52
C ASP A 22 18.65 0.89 -14.87
N LEU A 23 18.18 1.91 -14.15
CA LEU A 23 19.05 2.88 -13.45
C LEU A 23 19.79 2.31 -12.23
N ALA A 24 20.94 2.88 -11.90
CA ALA A 24 21.59 2.59 -10.63
C ALA A 24 20.73 3.11 -9.45
N PHE A 25 20.85 2.45 -8.29
CA PHE A 25 20.18 2.85 -7.05
C PHE A 25 21.12 2.59 -5.87
N GLU A 26 20.88 3.27 -4.76
CA GLU A 26 21.65 3.07 -3.53
C GLU A 26 20.90 2.14 -2.57
N GLU A 27 21.54 1.05 -2.13
CA GLU A 27 20.93 0.04 -1.25
C GLU A 27 20.49 0.59 0.12
N SER A 28 21.17 1.65 0.59
CA SER A 28 20.91 2.26 1.90
C SER A 28 19.52 2.90 2.01
N HIS A 29 18.96 3.34 0.88
CA HIS A 29 17.67 4.01 0.79
C HIS A 29 16.93 3.66 -0.51
N PHE A 30 17.04 2.39 -0.94
CA PHE A 30 16.56 1.90 -2.23
C PHE A 30 15.07 2.18 -2.49
N LEU A 31 14.25 2.28 -1.43
CA LEU A 31 12.83 2.60 -1.55
C LEU A 31 12.60 3.95 -2.24
N ASP A 32 13.45 4.96 -2.05
CA ASP A 32 13.30 6.26 -2.70
C ASP A 32 13.49 6.21 -4.22
N PHE A 33 14.07 5.12 -4.73
CA PHE A 33 14.26 4.83 -6.15
C PHE A 33 13.08 4.05 -6.76
N LEU A 34 12.01 3.77 -6.01
CA LEU A 34 10.77 3.23 -6.59
C LEU A 34 10.12 4.22 -7.57
N THR A 35 10.40 5.52 -7.42
CA THR A 35 9.89 6.60 -8.28
C THR A 35 10.99 7.19 -9.17
N PHE A 36 10.56 7.84 -10.26
CA PHE A 36 11.43 8.68 -11.07
C PHE A 36 10.84 10.10 -11.21
N PRO A 37 11.62 11.17 -10.96
CA PRO A 37 12.95 11.15 -10.35
C PRO A 37 12.95 10.52 -8.95
N ALA A 38 14.12 10.04 -8.49
CA ALA A 38 14.25 9.49 -7.15
C ALA A 38 14.01 10.58 -6.09
N HIS A 39 13.39 10.20 -4.97
CA HIS A 39 13.24 11.13 -3.85
C HIS A 39 14.56 11.28 -3.09
N SER A 40 14.70 12.40 -2.37
CA SER A 40 15.75 12.53 -1.35
C SER A 40 15.61 11.42 -0.30
N LYS A 41 16.71 11.08 0.36
CA LYS A 41 16.79 10.01 1.37
C LYS A 41 15.63 10.01 2.37
N ASN A 42 14.94 8.87 2.44
CA ASN A 42 13.79 8.55 3.29
C ASN A 42 12.53 9.40 3.06
N ASN A 43 12.38 10.03 1.89
CA ASN A 43 11.27 10.95 1.61
C ASN A 43 10.29 10.45 0.54
N ILE A 44 10.33 9.18 0.14
CA ILE A 44 9.33 8.62 -0.79
C ILE A 44 7.88 8.84 -0.35
N LYS A 45 7.60 8.87 0.96
CA LYS A 45 6.23 9.05 1.47
C LYS A 45 5.74 10.50 1.43
N ASN A 46 6.59 11.46 1.06
CA ASN A 46 6.22 12.88 0.98
C ASN A 46 5.46 13.21 -0.33
N SER A 47 5.15 12.22 -1.16
CA SER A 47 4.34 12.41 -2.37
C SER A 47 3.29 11.30 -2.52
N PHE A 48 2.11 11.66 -3.05
CA PHE A 48 1.06 10.68 -3.34
C PHE A 48 1.55 9.55 -4.28
N LYS A 49 2.37 9.91 -5.27
CA LYS A 49 2.96 8.96 -6.22
C LYS A 49 3.92 8.00 -5.52
N GLY A 50 4.76 8.52 -4.63
CA GLY A 50 5.71 7.74 -3.86
C GLY A 50 5.02 6.82 -2.86
N VAL A 51 4.03 7.31 -2.11
CA VAL A 51 3.19 6.46 -1.23
C VAL A 51 2.53 5.33 -2.01
N LYS A 52 1.96 5.62 -3.18
CA LYS A 52 1.32 4.60 -4.02
C LYS A 52 2.31 3.52 -4.47
N ARG A 53 3.51 3.89 -4.91
CA ARG A 53 4.55 2.95 -5.34
C ARG A 53 5.11 2.14 -4.17
N TYR A 54 5.37 2.81 -3.04
CA TYR A 54 5.79 2.18 -1.81
C TYR A 54 4.77 1.12 -1.35
N ASN A 55 3.49 1.47 -1.25
CA ASN A 55 2.44 0.53 -0.86
C ASN A 55 2.35 -0.64 -1.84
N LYS A 56 2.40 -0.39 -3.16
CA LYS A 56 2.38 -1.46 -4.16
C LYS A 56 3.56 -2.43 -4.00
N PHE A 57 4.76 -1.92 -3.72
CA PHE A 57 5.94 -2.75 -3.43
C PHE A 57 5.73 -3.58 -2.16
N MET A 58 5.27 -2.97 -1.07
CA MET A 58 5.01 -3.68 0.20
C MET A 58 3.91 -4.74 0.05
N ASP A 59 2.81 -4.44 -0.65
CA ASP A 59 1.74 -5.38 -0.96
C ASP A 59 2.28 -6.57 -1.77
N ARG A 60 3.17 -6.31 -2.73
CA ARG A 60 3.78 -7.37 -3.53
C ARG A 60 4.64 -8.29 -2.66
N LEU A 61 5.41 -7.74 -1.72
CA LEU A 61 6.17 -8.53 -0.74
C LEU A 61 5.24 -9.36 0.17
N GLU A 62 4.14 -8.78 0.66
CA GLU A 62 3.16 -9.52 1.47
C GLU A 62 2.61 -10.73 0.71
N LEU A 63 2.25 -10.56 -0.56
CA LEU A 63 1.74 -11.64 -1.41
C LEU A 63 2.79 -12.68 -1.77
N GLU A 64 4.02 -12.26 -2.06
CA GLU A 64 5.09 -13.18 -2.45
C GLU A 64 5.46 -14.12 -1.30
N PHE A 65 5.69 -13.54 -0.12
CA PHE A 65 6.15 -14.28 1.05
C PHE A 65 5.02 -14.79 1.94
N SER A 66 3.76 -14.52 1.61
CA SER A 66 2.58 -14.84 2.43
C SER A 66 2.71 -14.33 3.87
N ILE A 67 3.13 -13.06 4.01
CA ILE A 67 3.33 -12.40 5.30
C ILE A 67 2.43 -11.19 5.45
N CYS A 68 2.27 -10.70 6.69
CA CYS A 68 1.60 -9.43 6.95
C CYS A 68 2.54 -8.48 7.69
N PHE A 69 2.75 -7.30 7.12
CA PHE A 69 3.38 -6.20 7.83
C PHE A 69 2.40 -5.59 8.84
N THR A 70 2.89 -4.99 9.92
CA THR A 70 2.03 -4.17 10.79
C THR A 70 2.05 -2.72 10.35
N PHE A 71 1.09 -1.90 10.79
CA PHE A 71 1.12 -0.45 10.50
C PHE A 71 2.47 0.21 10.86
N PRO A 72 3.11 -0.08 12.00
CA PRO A 72 4.44 0.46 12.31
C PRO A 72 5.56 -0.04 11.40
N ASP A 73 5.37 -1.16 10.70
CA ASP A 73 6.33 -1.62 9.69
C ASP A 73 6.12 -0.82 8.41
N LEU A 74 4.86 -0.63 8.01
CA LEU A 74 4.51 0.16 6.84
C LEU A 74 4.89 1.63 6.97
N ASP A 75 5.04 2.17 8.18
CA ASP A 75 5.43 3.56 8.41
C ASP A 75 6.94 3.81 8.33
N LYS A 76 7.77 2.76 8.41
CA LYS A 76 9.24 2.88 8.35
C LYS A 76 9.77 3.01 6.92
N THR A 77 10.99 3.52 6.80
CA THR A 77 11.83 3.38 5.61
C THR A 77 12.91 2.32 5.88
N TYR A 78 13.23 1.52 4.88
CA TYR A 78 14.13 0.39 4.99
C TYR A 78 15.29 0.52 4.01
N SER A 79 16.48 0.09 4.45
CA SER A 79 17.51 -0.40 3.54
C SER A 79 17.21 -1.84 3.14
N ILE A 80 17.87 -2.35 2.10
CA ILE A 80 17.62 -3.71 1.61
C ILE A 80 17.83 -4.79 2.69
N ASP A 81 18.87 -4.65 3.52
CA ASP A 81 19.15 -5.63 4.58
C ASP A 81 18.09 -5.57 5.69
N LYS A 82 17.62 -4.36 6.03
CA LYS A 82 16.59 -4.19 7.07
C LYS A 82 15.25 -4.77 6.64
N ILE A 83 14.84 -4.59 5.38
CA ILE A 83 13.59 -5.20 4.88
C ILE A 83 13.74 -6.72 4.78
N THR A 84 14.90 -7.23 4.36
CA THR A 84 15.18 -8.67 4.28
C THR A 84 15.04 -9.34 5.65
N LYS A 85 15.70 -8.80 6.67
CA LYS A 85 15.56 -9.27 8.06
C LYS A 85 14.11 -9.22 8.53
N LYS A 86 13.37 -8.18 8.14
CA LYS A 86 11.96 -8.03 8.53
C LYS A 86 11.06 -9.07 7.86
N VAL A 87 11.30 -9.38 6.59
CA VAL A 87 10.60 -10.44 5.86
C VAL A 87 10.87 -11.80 6.52
N ILE A 88 12.13 -12.11 6.84
CA ILE A 88 12.51 -13.34 7.56
C ILE A 88 11.79 -13.45 8.91
N GLU A 89 11.79 -12.36 9.70
CA GLU A 89 11.08 -12.30 10.98
C GLU A 89 9.59 -12.60 10.80
N ARG A 90 8.96 -12.05 9.76
CA ARG A 90 7.54 -12.24 9.48
C ARG A 90 7.22 -13.63 8.95
N ILE A 91 8.08 -14.25 8.17
CA ILE A 91 7.95 -15.65 7.72
C ILE A 91 7.90 -16.59 8.94
N GLY A 92 8.77 -16.36 9.93
CA GLY A 92 8.77 -17.15 11.19
C GLY A 92 7.53 -16.93 12.08
N LYS A 93 6.82 -15.81 11.94
CA LYS A 93 5.69 -15.42 12.81
C LYS A 93 4.32 -15.76 12.22
N ARG A 94 4.12 -17.01 11.84
CA ARG A 94 2.89 -17.49 11.19
C ARG A 94 1.60 -17.15 11.94
N ARG A 95 1.52 -17.44 13.26
CA ARG A 95 0.35 -17.11 14.09
C ARG A 95 0.05 -15.60 14.09
N GLY A 96 1.10 -14.78 14.10
CA GLY A 96 1.00 -13.33 14.00
C GLY A 96 0.41 -12.88 12.66
N ASN A 97 0.86 -13.45 11.55
CA ASN A 97 0.32 -13.15 10.22
C ASN A 97 -1.17 -13.51 10.11
N VAL A 98 -1.56 -14.69 10.62
CA VAL A 98 -2.97 -15.13 10.69
C VAL A 98 -3.82 -14.16 11.50
N MET A 99 -3.33 -13.71 12.65
CA MET A 99 -4.04 -12.75 13.50
C MET A 99 -4.22 -11.41 12.78
N ILE A 100 -3.15 -10.87 12.19
CA ILE A 100 -3.18 -9.58 11.48
C ILE A 100 -4.16 -9.65 10.30
N ILE A 101 -4.10 -10.69 9.46
CA ILE A 101 -4.97 -10.77 8.29
C ILE A 101 -6.44 -10.97 8.67
N LYS A 102 -6.73 -11.72 9.74
CA LYS A 102 -8.10 -11.84 10.28
C LYS A 102 -8.59 -10.49 10.78
N GLN A 103 -7.75 -9.73 11.49
CA GLN A 103 -8.11 -8.40 11.95
C GLN A 103 -8.38 -7.45 10.78
N ARG A 104 -7.49 -7.38 9.78
CA ARG A 104 -7.66 -6.54 8.58
C ARG A 104 -8.94 -6.89 7.81
N THR A 105 -9.20 -8.18 7.60
CA THR A 105 -10.38 -8.62 6.83
C THR A 105 -11.70 -8.53 7.60
N ASN A 106 -11.68 -8.54 8.93
CA ASN A 106 -12.87 -8.38 9.77
C ASN A 106 -13.17 -6.90 10.10
N GLN A 107 -12.25 -5.98 9.85
CA GLN A 107 -12.46 -4.56 10.09
C GLN A 107 -13.57 -4.06 9.16
N LYS A 108 -14.68 -3.60 9.74
CA LYS A 108 -15.80 -3.05 8.97
C LYS A 108 -15.35 -1.76 8.28
N GLU A 109 -15.67 -1.65 6.99
CA GLU A 109 -15.45 -0.42 6.25
C GLU A 109 -16.38 0.66 6.80
N THR A 110 -15.79 1.77 7.23
CA THR A 110 -16.53 2.97 7.58
C THR A 110 -16.54 3.91 6.38
N TYR A 111 -17.72 4.44 6.06
CA TYR A 111 -17.94 5.38 4.96
C TYR A 111 -18.24 6.80 5.46
N TYR A 112 -17.87 7.10 6.72
CA TYR A 112 -18.18 8.38 7.36
C TYR A 112 -17.58 9.57 6.62
N ILE A 113 -16.35 9.43 6.10
CA ILE A 113 -15.68 10.49 5.35
C ILE A 113 -16.43 10.75 4.04
N GLU A 114 -16.81 9.70 3.31
CA GLU A 114 -17.57 9.83 2.07
C GLU A 114 -18.95 10.46 2.29
N ILE A 115 -19.67 10.02 3.33
CA ILE A 115 -20.96 10.59 3.71
C ILE A 115 -20.82 12.08 4.06
N PHE A 116 -19.82 12.42 4.89
CA PHE A 116 -19.53 13.80 5.26
C PHE A 116 -19.20 14.67 4.04
N LEU A 117 -18.36 14.16 3.13
CA LEU A 117 -18.00 14.84 1.90
C LEU A 117 -19.23 15.08 1.01
N ILE A 118 -20.11 14.09 0.86
CA ILE A 118 -21.35 14.23 0.06
C ILE A 118 -22.27 15.27 0.69
N ALA A 119 -22.43 15.24 2.01
CA ALA A 119 -23.23 16.24 2.73
C ALA A 119 -22.69 17.66 2.52
N LEU A 120 -21.35 17.83 2.56
CA LEU A 120 -20.71 19.12 2.30
C LEU A 120 -20.96 19.62 0.87
N LEU A 121 -20.93 18.73 -0.13
CA LEU A 121 -21.26 19.09 -1.51
C LEU A 121 -22.71 19.57 -1.63
N ILE A 122 -23.66 18.87 -1.00
CA ILE A 122 -25.08 19.26 -0.98
C ILE A 122 -25.26 20.66 -0.37
N ILE A 123 -24.57 20.95 0.73
CA ILE A 123 -24.61 22.27 1.37
C ILE A 123 -24.11 23.35 0.42
N VAL A 124 -22.98 23.14 -0.27
CA VAL A 124 -22.46 24.12 -1.24
C VAL A 124 -23.49 24.42 -2.34
N TYR A 125 -24.15 23.39 -2.87
CA TYR A 125 -25.21 23.57 -3.85
C TYR A 125 -26.44 24.30 -3.30
N ALA A 126 -26.82 24.05 -2.04
CA ALA A 126 -27.94 24.73 -1.41
C ALA A 126 -27.70 26.23 -1.22
N PHE A 127 -26.46 26.64 -0.92
CA PHE A 127 -26.12 28.05 -0.69
C PHE A 127 -25.73 28.83 -1.96
N TRP A 128 -25.03 28.21 -2.91
CA TRP A 128 -24.51 28.89 -4.11
C TRP A 128 -25.28 28.59 -5.40
N GLY A 129 -26.21 27.63 -5.38
CA GLY A 129 -26.96 27.21 -6.55
C GLY A 129 -26.07 26.55 -7.63
N ILE A 130 -26.64 26.41 -8.83
CA ILE A 130 -25.95 25.78 -9.97
C ILE A 130 -25.23 26.87 -10.77
N THR A 131 -23.90 26.90 -10.65
CA THR A 131 -23.01 27.79 -11.40
C THR A 131 -21.93 26.96 -12.10
N LEU A 132 -21.20 27.55 -13.06
CA LEU A 132 -20.08 26.85 -13.70
C LEU A 132 -19.04 26.36 -12.68
N ILE A 133 -18.82 27.14 -11.61
CA ILE A 133 -17.92 26.79 -10.51
C ILE A 133 -18.43 25.55 -9.76
N SER A 134 -19.73 25.46 -9.47
CA SER A 134 -20.30 24.30 -8.77
C SER A 134 -20.21 23.03 -9.62
N VAL A 135 -20.36 23.13 -10.95
CA VAL A 135 -20.18 22.02 -11.88
C VAL A 135 -18.73 21.53 -11.89
N ILE A 136 -17.75 22.43 -12.01
CA ILE A 136 -16.32 22.07 -11.95
C ILE A 136 -15.98 21.43 -10.59
N LEU A 137 -16.47 22.01 -9.50
CA LEU A 137 -16.28 21.48 -8.15
C LEU A 137 -16.82 20.05 -8.02
N THR A 138 -17.98 19.77 -8.65
CA THR A 138 -18.58 18.43 -8.65
C THR A 138 -17.74 17.41 -9.39
N LEU A 139 -17.16 17.77 -10.53
CA LEU A 139 -16.27 16.88 -11.27
C LEU A 139 -15.03 16.52 -10.45
N VAL A 140 -14.40 17.52 -9.82
CA VAL A 140 -13.24 17.31 -8.92
C VAL A 140 -13.64 16.41 -7.74
N PHE A 141 -14.82 16.65 -7.16
CA PHE A 141 -15.36 15.87 -6.06
C PHE A 141 -15.60 14.41 -6.45
N CYS A 142 -16.28 14.16 -7.57
CA CYS A 142 -16.53 12.81 -8.08
C CYS A 142 -15.21 12.07 -8.36
N PHE A 143 -14.21 12.77 -8.90
CA PHE A 143 -12.88 12.20 -9.11
C PHE A 143 -12.21 11.80 -7.78
N ALA A 144 -12.30 12.65 -6.76
CA ALA A 144 -11.75 12.35 -5.43
C ALA A 144 -12.44 11.14 -4.78
N ILE A 145 -13.77 11.08 -4.78
CA ILE A 145 -14.54 9.95 -4.25
C ILE A 145 -14.19 8.66 -5.01
N TYR A 146 -14.15 8.72 -6.34
CA TYR A 146 -13.75 7.57 -7.16
C TYR A 146 -12.36 7.06 -6.76
N TRP A 147 -11.40 7.96 -6.59
CA TRP A 147 -10.03 7.59 -6.20
C TRP A 147 -9.97 6.94 -4.82
N ILE A 148 -10.69 7.47 -3.82
CA ILE A 148 -10.79 6.92 -2.46
C ILE A 148 -11.41 5.51 -2.49
N LEU A 149 -12.57 5.36 -3.15
CA LEU A 149 -13.27 4.08 -3.25
C LEU A 149 -12.42 3.05 -3.98
N ASN A 150 -11.78 3.43 -5.09
CA ASN A 150 -10.88 2.54 -5.83
C ASN A 150 -9.69 2.10 -4.98
N SER A 151 -9.12 2.99 -4.16
CA SER A 151 -8.06 2.64 -3.21
C SER A 151 -8.54 1.62 -2.17
N LYS A 152 -9.73 1.84 -1.58
CA LYS A 152 -10.34 0.90 -0.61
C LYS A 152 -10.59 -0.48 -1.23
N ILE A 153 -11.14 -0.52 -2.44
CA ILE A 153 -11.40 -1.77 -3.18
C ILE A 153 -10.11 -2.54 -3.43
N ASN A 154 -9.04 -1.85 -3.87
CA ASN A 154 -7.76 -2.51 -4.15
C ASN A 154 -7.12 -3.07 -2.88
N SER A 155 -7.15 -2.33 -1.77
CA SER A 155 -6.68 -2.81 -0.46
C SER A 155 -7.43 -4.07 -0.02
N LYS A 156 -8.76 -4.07 -0.11
CA LYS A 156 -9.58 -5.24 0.23
C LYS A 156 -9.29 -6.45 -0.64
N ARG A 157 -9.13 -6.25 -1.96
CA ARG A 157 -8.78 -7.33 -2.89
C ARG A 157 -7.41 -7.92 -2.55
N HIS A 158 -6.45 -7.08 -2.17
CA HIS A 158 -5.14 -7.52 -1.68
C HIS A 158 -5.28 -8.36 -0.40
N ASP A 159 -5.93 -7.84 0.64
CA ASP A 159 -6.12 -8.55 1.91
C ASP A 159 -6.88 -9.88 1.73
N GLN A 160 -7.87 -9.93 0.82
CA GLN A 160 -8.57 -11.18 0.48
C GLN A 160 -7.64 -12.20 -0.17
N LYS A 161 -6.83 -11.79 -1.16
CA LYS A 161 -5.85 -12.67 -1.81
C LYS A 161 -4.82 -13.17 -0.81
N LEU A 162 -4.31 -12.27 0.04
CA LEU A 162 -3.34 -12.59 1.07
C LEU A 162 -3.91 -13.54 2.12
N LYS A 163 -5.17 -13.34 2.54
CA LYS A 163 -5.89 -14.26 3.43
C LYS A 163 -5.94 -15.67 2.86
N VAL A 164 -6.32 -15.83 1.59
CA VAL A 164 -6.38 -17.16 0.96
C VAL A 164 -5.00 -17.83 0.98
N LYS A 165 -3.93 -17.11 0.60
CA LYS A 165 -2.56 -17.65 0.63
C LYS A 165 -2.13 -18.09 2.04
N ILE A 166 -2.31 -17.24 3.05
CA ILE A 166 -1.90 -17.53 4.43
C ILE A 166 -2.72 -18.68 5.03
N MET A 167 -4.03 -18.71 4.78
CA MET A 167 -4.91 -19.77 5.29
C MET A 167 -4.64 -21.12 4.62
N ASN A 168 -4.35 -21.15 3.32
CA ASN A 168 -4.01 -22.38 2.62
C ASN A 168 -2.71 -22.96 3.15
N GLN A 169 -1.67 -22.13 3.29
CA GLN A 169 -0.44 -22.56 3.93
C GLN A 169 -0.76 -23.20 5.29
N GLN A 170 -1.56 -22.55 6.16
CA GLN A 170 -1.92 -23.07 7.49
C GLN A 170 -2.54 -24.48 7.47
N LYS A 171 -3.28 -24.85 6.42
CA LYS A 171 -3.87 -26.19 6.32
C LYS A 171 -2.86 -27.28 5.95
N ASP A 172 -1.75 -26.90 5.30
CA ASP A 172 -0.72 -27.82 4.79
C ASP A 172 0.43 -28.01 5.81
N SER A 173 0.25 -27.67 7.08
CA SER A 173 1.25 -27.79 8.15
C SER A 173 0.64 -28.33 9.44
#